data_AF-A0A7S4KLR5-F1
#
_entry.id   AF-A0A7S4KLR5-F1
#
_cell.length_a   1.000
_cell.length_b   1.000
_cell.length_c   1.000
_cell.angle_alpha   90.00
_cell.angle_beta   90.00
_cell.angle_gamma   90.00
#
_symmetry.space_group_name_H-M   'P 1'
#
loop_
_entity.id
_entity.type
_entity.pdbx_description
1 polymer ?
#
loop_
_entity_poly.entity_id
_entity_poly.type
_entity_poly.pdbx_seq_one_letter_code
_entity_poly.pdbx_strand_id
1 'polypeptide(L)'
;MRREGFELSVTQPMVIMRRDKHGDVVEPIEDVTIQVGEEYSGAVIEQMNKRLATLIEIIQPEDGDTETPCTLKFECPSRGLIGFRSALTHLSRGTATLDYLYLEHRPFLGPLTGIEHGSLISMHDGKATAYAIAGLESRGTIFIKPQTQVYSGMVVGEHFKPDQDLDVNIVKAKQLTNVRAAGKDDAIRLATPRIVTLENALSYVQNDEMIEITPQNIRLRKRELQMGLRRRDKKQGKAYYKIEGEEGTVDIDD
;
A
#
# COMPACT_ATOMS: atom_id res chain seq x y z
N MET A 1 8.41 15.60 -13.27
CA MET A 1 6.94 15.63 -13.42
C MET A 1 6.18 16.33 -12.29
N ARG A 2 5.99 15.75 -11.09
CA ARG A 2 5.17 16.41 -10.03
C ARG A 2 5.68 17.81 -9.67
N ARG A 3 7.00 17.97 -9.50
CA ARG A 3 7.65 19.26 -9.22
C ARG A 3 7.61 20.23 -10.41
N GLU A 4 7.36 19.74 -11.61
CA GLU A 4 7.22 20.54 -12.83
C GLU A 4 5.77 20.98 -13.10
N GLY A 5 4.82 20.64 -12.23
CA GLY A 5 3.43 21.08 -12.36
C GLY A 5 2.48 20.07 -13.00
N PHE A 6 2.94 18.86 -13.36
CA PHE A 6 2.09 17.85 -14.00
C PHE A 6 1.06 17.24 -13.04
N GLU A 7 -0.10 16.93 -13.61
CA GLU A 7 -1.16 16.13 -12.98
C GLU A 7 -1.32 14.82 -13.75
N LEU A 8 -1.28 13.70 -13.02
CA LEU A 8 -1.43 12.38 -13.61
C LEU A 8 -2.06 11.40 -12.62
N SER A 9 -2.58 10.30 -13.14
CA SER A 9 -2.99 9.15 -12.33
C SER A 9 -2.13 7.95 -12.70
N VAL A 10 -1.66 7.23 -11.68
CA VAL A 10 -0.86 6.01 -11.87
C VAL A 10 -1.55 4.83 -11.21
N THR A 11 -1.48 3.67 -11.85
CA THR A 11 -1.94 2.40 -11.28
C THR A 11 -0.85 1.78 -10.40
N GLN A 12 -1.18 0.67 -9.74
CA GLN A 12 -0.18 -0.13 -9.04
C GLN A 12 0.98 -0.50 -9.98
N PRO A 13 2.25 -0.37 -9.55
CA PRO A 13 3.37 -0.90 -10.30
C PRO A 13 3.23 -2.41 -10.40
N MET A 14 3.40 -2.95 -11.60
CA MET A 14 3.31 -4.39 -11.88
C MET A 14 4.62 -4.85 -12.48
N VAL A 15 5.00 -6.08 -12.14
CA VAL A 15 6.12 -6.76 -12.79
C VAL A 15 5.67 -7.29 -14.14
N ILE A 16 6.56 -7.20 -15.13
CA ILE A 16 6.38 -7.78 -16.45
C ILE A 16 6.94 -9.20 -16.39
N MET A 17 6.07 -10.20 -16.46
CA MET A 17 6.44 -11.60 -16.59
C MET A 17 6.81 -11.91 -18.04
N ARG A 18 7.64 -12.93 -18.22
CA ARG A 18 8.00 -13.45 -19.53
C ARG A 18 7.58 -14.89 -19.67
N ARG A 19 7.54 -15.36 -20.91
CA ARG A 19 7.54 -16.80 -21.19
C ARG A 19 8.95 -17.22 -21.58
N ASP A 20 9.38 -18.36 -21.08
CA ASP A 20 10.65 -18.95 -21.49
C ASP A 20 10.53 -19.68 -22.85
N LYS A 21 11.60 -20.36 -23.25
CA LYS A 21 11.65 -21.14 -24.50
C LYS A 21 10.72 -22.37 -24.49
N HIS A 22 10.21 -22.78 -23.34
CA HIS A 22 9.28 -23.91 -23.15
C HIS A 22 7.83 -23.44 -23.03
N GLY A 23 7.59 -22.14 -22.92
CA GLY A 23 6.26 -21.52 -22.77
C GLY A 23 5.88 -21.28 -21.31
N ASP A 24 6.74 -21.63 -20.36
CA ASP A 24 6.51 -21.49 -18.93
C ASP A 24 6.64 -20.03 -18.49
N VAL A 25 5.79 -19.61 -17.54
CA VAL A 25 5.83 -18.25 -17.00
C VAL A 25 7.04 -18.11 -16.07
N VAL A 26 7.88 -17.13 -16.38
CA VAL A 26 9.06 -16.77 -15.59
C VAL A 26 8.96 -15.34 -15.09
N GLU A 27 9.46 -15.11 -13.88
CA GLU A 27 9.47 -13.82 -13.20
C GLU A 27 10.90 -13.36 -12.91
N PRO A 28 11.18 -12.04 -12.90
CA PRO A 28 12.49 -11.51 -12.54
C PRO A 28 12.77 -11.69 -11.04
N ILE A 29 13.98 -12.14 -10.75
CA ILE A 29 14.56 -12.28 -9.42
C ILE A 29 15.66 -11.23 -9.26
N GLU A 30 15.71 -10.65 -8.07
CA GLU A 30 16.67 -9.64 -7.65
C GLU A 30 17.58 -10.24 -6.57
N ASP A 31 18.87 -9.96 -6.65
CA ASP A 31 19.82 -10.12 -5.54
C ASP A 31 19.70 -8.90 -4.63
N VAL A 32 19.36 -9.12 -3.37
CA VAL A 32 18.96 -8.10 -2.40
C VAL A 32 19.91 -8.11 -1.23
N THR A 33 20.53 -6.97 -0.95
CA THR A 33 21.38 -6.77 0.23
C THR A 33 20.70 -5.78 1.17
N ILE A 34 20.51 -6.18 2.42
CA ILE A 34 19.96 -5.35 3.49
C ILE A 34 20.99 -5.26 4.61
N GLN A 35 21.37 -4.04 5.00
CA GLN A 35 22.15 -3.85 6.22
C GLN A 35 21.23 -3.27 7.29
N VAL A 36 21.22 -3.90 8.46
CA VAL A 36 20.33 -3.51 9.55
C VAL A 36 20.94 -3.87 10.90
N GLY A 37 20.59 -3.12 11.95
CA GLY A 37 20.91 -3.50 13.33
C GLY A 37 20.44 -4.91 13.65
N GLU A 38 21.26 -5.66 14.40
CA GLU A 38 21.00 -7.06 14.74
C GLU A 38 19.63 -7.26 15.40
N GLU A 39 19.20 -6.29 16.21
CA GLU A 39 17.92 -6.32 16.92
C GLU A 39 16.68 -6.31 16.00
N TYR A 40 16.82 -5.83 14.76
CA TYR A 40 15.73 -5.83 13.78
C TYR A 40 15.85 -6.95 12.74
N SER A 41 16.99 -7.65 12.68
CA SER A 41 17.30 -8.65 11.66
C SER A 41 16.22 -9.73 11.55
N GLY A 42 15.76 -10.28 12.68
CA GLY A 42 14.71 -11.31 12.71
C GLY A 42 13.38 -10.82 12.11
N ALA A 43 12.98 -9.59 12.42
CA ALA A 43 11.75 -9.00 11.87
C ALA A 43 11.86 -8.73 10.36
N VAL A 44 13.05 -8.33 9.89
CA VAL A 44 13.33 -8.15 8.46
C VAL A 44 13.28 -9.48 7.72
N ILE A 45 13.91 -10.54 8.24
CA ILE A 45 13.88 -11.89 7.66
C ILE A 45 12.44 -12.40 7.55
N GLU A 46 11.64 -12.27 8.61
CA GLU A 46 10.23 -12.70 8.60
C GLU A 46 9.43 -11.99 7.49
N GLN A 47 9.65 -10.68 7.31
CA GLN A 47 8.94 -9.88 6.31
C GLN A 47 9.41 -10.19 4.89
N MET A 48 10.69 -10.51 4.69
CA MET A 48 11.23 -10.97 3.41
C MET A 48 10.70 -12.35 3.04
N ASN A 49 10.57 -13.27 4.01
CA ASN A 49 9.99 -14.60 3.77
C ASN A 49 8.52 -14.53 3.29
N LYS A 50 7.72 -13.62 3.86
CA LYS A 50 6.34 -13.35 3.37
C LYS A 50 6.30 -12.87 1.92
N ARG A 51 7.44 -12.39 1.41
CA ARG A 51 7.62 -11.89 0.05
C ARG A 51 8.28 -12.91 -0.88
N LEU A 52 8.30 -14.19 -0.49
CA LEU A 52 8.93 -15.29 -1.22
C LEU A 52 10.44 -15.09 -1.43
N ALA A 53 11.07 -14.25 -0.61
CA ALA A 53 12.52 -14.09 -0.65
C ALA A 53 13.19 -15.30 -0.01
N THR A 54 14.27 -15.77 -0.62
CA THR A 54 15.13 -16.82 -0.09
C THR A 54 16.36 -16.18 0.55
N LEU A 55 16.60 -16.45 1.83
CA LEU A 55 17.80 -15.99 2.52
C LEU A 55 19.01 -16.82 2.06
N ILE A 56 20.03 -16.14 1.54
CA ILE A 56 21.25 -16.76 1.00
C ILE A 56 22.37 -16.73 2.03
N GLU A 57 22.57 -15.58 2.68
CA GLU A 57 23.70 -15.36 3.57
C GLU A 57 23.34 -14.37 4.66
N ILE A 58 23.84 -14.63 5.88
CA ILE A 58 23.86 -13.68 6.99
C ILE A 58 25.32 -13.42 7.31
N ILE A 59 25.73 -12.16 7.25
CA ILE A 59 27.06 -11.71 7.68
C ILE A 59 26.86 -10.91 8.96
N GLN A 60 27.23 -11.51 10.08
CA GLN A 60 27.17 -10.88 11.40
C GLN A 60 28.43 -10.03 11.63
N PRO A 61 28.32 -8.94 12.41
CA PRO A 61 29.49 -8.23 12.91
C PRO A 61 30.34 -9.13 13.84
N GLU A 62 31.59 -8.74 14.09
CA GLU A 62 32.47 -9.48 14.99
C GLU A 62 31.93 -9.48 16.43
N ASP A 63 32.24 -10.53 17.21
CA ASP A 63 31.76 -10.67 18.59
C ASP A 63 32.09 -9.43 19.45
N GLY A 64 31.04 -8.74 19.91
CA GLY A 64 31.15 -7.54 20.74
C GLY A 64 31.10 -6.21 19.97
N ASP A 65 31.06 -6.24 18.64
CA ASP A 65 30.80 -5.07 17.80
C ASP A 65 29.29 -4.87 17.59
N THR A 66 28.69 -4.04 18.44
CA THR A 66 27.29 -3.66 18.34
C THR A 66 27.05 -2.45 17.43
N GLU A 67 28.11 -1.82 16.89
CA GLU A 67 27.99 -0.62 16.06
C GLU A 67 27.86 -0.98 14.57
N THR A 68 28.47 -2.08 14.14
CA THR A 68 28.39 -2.56 12.76
C THR A 68 27.05 -3.25 12.48
N PRO A 69 26.32 -2.85 11.43
CA PRO A 69 25.07 -3.50 11.06
C PRO A 69 25.31 -4.91 10.50
N CYS A 70 24.40 -5.83 10.82
CA CYS A 70 24.35 -7.15 10.19
C CYS A 70 23.94 -7.00 8.72
N THR A 71 24.58 -7.76 7.83
CA THR A 71 24.23 -7.79 6.41
C THR A 71 23.46 -9.07 6.08
N LEU A 72 22.27 -8.91 5.51
CA LEU A 72 21.39 -9.98 5.07
C LEU A 72 21.34 -9.99 3.54
N LYS A 73 21.65 -11.13 2.91
CA LYS A 73 21.52 -11.30 1.46
C LYS A 73 20.37 -12.22 1.12
N PHE A 74 19.52 -11.80 0.20
CA PHE A 74 18.37 -12.55 -0.28
C PHE A 74 18.32 -12.61 -1.79
N GLU A 75 17.74 -13.66 -2.33
CA GLU A 75 17.17 -13.66 -3.68
C GLU A 75 15.66 -13.48 -3.55
N CYS A 76 15.10 -12.46 -4.19
CA CYS A 76 13.68 -12.11 -4.05
C CYS A 76 13.05 -11.83 -5.41
N PRO A 77 11.82 -12.33 -5.69
CA PRO A 77 11.12 -11.90 -6.89
C PRO A 77 10.90 -10.38 -6.86
N SER A 78 11.10 -9.68 -7.98
CA SER A 78 10.94 -8.21 -8.03
C SER A 78 9.56 -7.78 -7.54
N ARG A 79 8.53 -8.63 -7.71
CA ARG A 79 7.15 -8.39 -7.24
C ARG A 79 7.07 -8.33 -5.72
N GLY A 80 7.89 -9.13 -5.03
CA GLY A 80 8.00 -9.15 -3.57
C GLY A 80 8.61 -7.88 -3.00
N LEU A 81 9.48 -7.19 -3.76
CA LEU A 81 10.13 -5.94 -3.32
C LEU A 81 9.25 -4.70 -3.44
N ILE A 82 8.15 -4.77 -4.19
CA ILE A 82 7.23 -3.64 -4.35
C ILE A 82 6.73 -3.21 -2.96
N GLY A 83 7.02 -1.95 -2.62
CA GLY A 83 6.64 -1.34 -1.35
C GLY A 83 7.45 -1.76 -0.13
N PHE A 84 8.44 -2.64 -0.27
CA PHE A 84 9.20 -3.15 0.87
C PHE A 84 10.08 -2.06 1.54
N ARG A 85 10.60 -1.09 0.78
CA ARG A 85 11.44 0.00 1.33
C ARG A 85 10.75 0.79 2.45
N SER A 86 9.46 1.10 2.30
CA SER A 86 8.67 1.76 3.34
C SER A 86 8.52 0.86 4.58
N ALA A 87 8.17 -0.41 4.39
CA ALA A 87 8.07 -1.38 5.48
C ALA A 87 9.40 -1.53 6.23
N LEU A 88 10.52 -1.65 5.50
CA LEU A 88 11.85 -1.75 6.07
C LEU A 88 12.20 -0.51 6.91
N THR A 89 11.93 0.68 6.39
CA THR A 89 12.14 1.95 7.11
C THR A 89 11.38 1.96 8.43
N HIS A 90 10.15 1.46 8.45
CA HIS A 90 9.37 1.34 9.69
C HIS A 90 9.92 0.28 10.65
N LEU A 91 10.28 -0.90 10.16
CA LEU A 91 10.83 -2.00 10.95
C LEU A 91 12.15 -1.62 11.62
N SER A 92 13.03 -0.96 10.88
CA SER A 92 14.36 -0.57 11.33
C SER A 92 14.41 0.83 11.94
N ARG A 93 13.28 1.52 12.08
CA ARG A 93 13.24 2.94 12.49
C ARG A 93 14.15 3.86 11.65
N GLY A 94 14.30 3.54 10.37
CA GLY A 94 15.10 4.29 9.40
C GLY A 94 16.60 4.02 9.42
N THR A 95 17.09 3.06 10.20
CA THR A 95 18.53 2.73 10.25
C THR A 95 18.99 1.75 9.17
N ALA A 96 18.08 1.04 8.49
CA ALA A 96 18.45 0.02 7.50
C ALA A 96 18.76 0.61 6.14
N THR A 97 19.69 -0.02 5.43
CA THR A 97 19.95 0.18 4.00
C THR A 97 19.36 -0.97 3.20
N LEU A 98 18.94 -0.68 1.96
CA LEU A 98 18.37 -1.65 1.03
C LEU A 98 18.89 -1.35 -0.36
N ASP A 99 19.64 -2.31 -0.88
CA ASP A 99 20.16 -2.35 -2.23
C ASP A 99 19.68 -3.64 -2.90
N TYR A 100 19.38 -3.57 -4.18
CA TYR A 100 19.04 -4.73 -4.97
C TYR A 100 19.41 -4.54 -6.44
N LEU A 101 19.72 -5.65 -7.10
CA LEU A 101 20.10 -5.71 -8.50
C LEU A 101 19.42 -6.90 -9.17
N TYR A 102 18.99 -6.72 -10.41
CA TYR A 102 18.44 -7.80 -11.22
C TYR A 102 19.48 -8.94 -11.35
N LEU A 103 19.05 -10.15 -11.01
CA LEU A 103 19.87 -11.35 -11.09
C LEU A 103 19.54 -12.12 -12.38
N GLU A 104 18.32 -12.67 -12.47
CA GLU A 104 17.88 -13.48 -13.60
C GLU A 104 16.34 -13.63 -13.61
N HIS A 105 15.79 -14.28 -14.65
CA HIS A 105 14.40 -14.74 -14.61
C HIS A 105 14.36 -16.21 -14.16
N ARG A 106 13.44 -16.55 -13.25
CA ARG A 106 13.21 -17.92 -12.77
C ARG A 106 11.75 -18.33 -12.95
N PRO A 107 11.43 -19.64 -12.94
CA PRO A 107 10.04 -20.10 -12.91
C PRO A 107 9.24 -19.39 -11.81
N PHE A 108 7.99 -19.05 -12.13
CA PHE A 108 7.09 -18.39 -11.20
C PHE A 108 7.05 -19.10 -9.84
N LEU A 109 7.37 -18.35 -8.78
CA LEU A 109 7.54 -18.88 -7.42
C LEU A 109 6.20 -19.05 -6.69
N GLY A 110 5.10 -18.63 -7.30
CA GLY A 110 3.75 -18.72 -6.73
C GLY A 110 3.17 -17.37 -6.30
N PRO A 111 1.91 -17.37 -5.82
CA PRO A 111 1.24 -16.14 -5.39
C PRO A 111 1.94 -15.56 -4.16
N LEU A 112 2.05 -14.22 -4.11
CA LEU A 112 2.47 -13.53 -2.89
C LEU A 112 1.30 -13.55 -1.93
N THR A 113 1.56 -13.87 -0.67
CA THR A 113 0.57 -13.69 0.38
C THR A 113 0.52 -12.21 0.76
N GLY A 114 -0.43 -11.49 0.16
CA GLY A 114 -0.60 -10.05 0.38
C GLY A 114 -1.28 -9.74 1.71
N ILE A 115 -0.90 -8.61 2.33
CA ILE A 115 -1.71 -7.96 3.35
C ILE A 115 -2.88 -7.31 2.62
N GLU A 116 -3.93 -8.09 2.43
CA GLU A 116 -5.18 -7.55 1.95
C GLU A 116 -5.71 -6.55 2.99
N HIS A 117 -6.12 -5.38 2.52
CA HIS A 117 -6.70 -4.33 3.35
C HIS A 117 -8.00 -3.85 2.70
N GLY A 118 -8.97 -3.46 3.51
CA GLY A 118 -10.16 -2.79 3.00
C GLY A 118 -9.89 -1.29 2.84
N SER A 119 -10.51 -0.66 1.85
CA SER A 119 -10.47 0.79 1.68
C SER A 119 -11.73 1.45 2.26
N LEU A 120 -11.56 2.56 2.98
CA LEU A 120 -12.66 3.48 3.32
C LEU A 120 -12.84 4.45 2.15
N ILE A 121 -14.00 4.41 1.49
CA ILE A 121 -14.23 5.11 0.22
C ILE A 121 -15.28 6.19 0.40
N SER A 122 -14.99 7.44 0.03
CA SER A 122 -15.97 8.52 0.13
C SER A 122 -17.15 8.28 -0.83
N MET A 123 -18.38 8.45 -0.33
CA MET A 123 -19.59 8.37 -1.15
C MET A 123 -19.95 9.68 -1.85
N HIS A 124 -19.48 10.81 -1.32
CA HIS A 124 -19.96 12.13 -1.73
C HIS A 124 -18.81 13.12 -1.89
N ASP A 125 -19.08 14.15 -2.68
CA ASP A 125 -18.21 15.30 -2.84
C ASP A 125 -18.44 16.31 -1.72
N GLY A 126 -17.38 16.96 -1.27
CA GLY A 126 -17.48 18.02 -0.25
C GLY A 126 -16.27 18.09 0.66
N LYS A 127 -16.41 18.83 1.77
CA LYS A 127 -15.37 18.94 2.79
C LYS A 127 -15.58 17.89 3.88
N ALA A 128 -14.53 17.14 4.19
CA ALA A 128 -14.54 16.18 5.28
C ALA A 128 -14.81 16.88 6.62
N THR A 129 -15.75 16.37 7.42
CA THR A 129 -16.08 16.96 8.72
C THR A 129 -15.36 16.23 9.85
N ALA A 130 -14.98 16.95 10.90
CA ALA A 130 -14.40 16.33 12.10
C ALA A 130 -15.36 15.30 12.74
N TYR A 131 -16.67 15.57 12.69
CA TYR A 131 -17.70 14.65 13.19
C TYR A 131 -17.72 13.32 12.43
N ALA A 132 -17.68 13.36 11.10
CA ALA A 132 -17.67 12.15 10.28
C ALA A 132 -16.36 11.37 10.44
N ILE A 133 -15.22 12.07 10.51
CA ILE A 133 -13.91 11.45 10.77
C ILE A 133 -13.92 10.71 12.10
N ALA A 134 -14.34 11.37 13.19
CA ALA A 134 -14.41 10.75 14.52
C ALA A 134 -15.28 9.48 14.56
N GLY A 135 -16.39 9.48 13.82
CA GLY A 135 -17.25 8.30 13.73
C GLY A 135 -16.62 7.10 13.00
N LEU A 136 -15.58 7.33 12.21
CA LEU A 136 -14.92 6.32 11.37
C LEU A 136 -13.58 5.82 11.94
N GLU A 137 -12.99 6.50 12.92
CA GLU A 137 -11.75 6.05 13.58
C GLU A 137 -11.89 4.66 14.23
N SER A 138 -13.10 4.31 14.68
CA SER A 138 -13.40 2.96 15.20
C SER A 138 -13.40 1.86 14.13
N ARG A 139 -13.47 2.23 12.84
CA ARG A 139 -13.54 1.32 11.70
C ARG A 139 -12.24 1.25 10.92
N GLY A 140 -11.36 2.23 11.08
CA GLY A 140 -10.17 2.30 10.26
C GLY A 140 -9.24 3.45 10.58
N THR A 141 -8.08 3.42 9.91
CA THR A 141 -7.09 4.49 9.98
C THR A 141 -7.37 5.53 8.91
N ILE A 142 -7.54 6.79 9.30
CA ILE A 142 -7.90 7.89 8.40
C ILE A 142 -6.67 8.50 7.75
N PHE A 143 -6.75 8.83 6.45
CA PHE A 143 -5.66 9.43 5.68
C PHE A 143 -5.75 10.95 5.54
N ILE A 144 -6.94 11.51 5.78
CA ILE A 144 -7.24 12.92 5.52
C ILE A 144 -7.46 13.70 6.82
N LYS A 145 -7.25 15.01 6.75
CA LYS A 145 -7.57 15.95 7.84
C LYS A 145 -9.00 16.45 7.71
N PRO A 146 -9.62 16.96 8.80
CA PRO A 146 -10.84 17.76 8.67
C PRO A 146 -10.67 18.88 7.65
N GLN A 147 -11.76 19.26 6.99
CA GLN A 147 -11.81 20.27 5.92
C GLN A 147 -11.11 19.88 4.61
N THR A 148 -10.50 18.69 4.52
CA THR A 148 -9.98 18.18 3.25
C THR A 148 -11.11 18.04 2.23
N GLN A 149 -10.91 18.58 1.02
CA GLN A 149 -11.84 18.40 -0.08
C GLN A 149 -11.76 16.96 -0.57
N VAL A 150 -12.89 16.27 -0.59
CA VAL A 150 -13.04 14.89 -1.04
C VAL A 150 -14.04 14.83 -2.20
N TYR A 151 -13.99 13.72 -2.94
CA TYR A 151 -14.95 13.39 -3.99
C TYR A 151 -15.37 11.92 -3.90
N SER A 152 -16.49 11.57 -4.54
CA SER A 152 -17.03 10.22 -4.57
C SER A 152 -16.03 9.25 -5.21
N GLY A 153 -15.74 8.14 -4.54
CA GLY A 153 -14.75 7.14 -4.96
C GLY A 153 -13.30 7.45 -4.55
N MET A 154 -13.04 8.60 -3.89
CA MET A 154 -11.76 8.85 -3.23
C MET A 154 -11.59 7.93 -2.02
N VAL A 155 -10.41 7.30 -1.88
CA VAL A 155 -10.06 6.52 -0.68
C VAL A 155 -9.57 7.50 0.40
N VAL A 156 -10.24 7.45 1.56
CA VAL A 156 -10.03 8.38 2.68
C VAL A 156 -9.42 7.71 3.92
N GLY A 157 -9.23 6.40 3.88
CA GLY A 157 -8.61 5.63 4.95
C GLY A 157 -8.53 4.14 4.65
N GLU A 158 -7.92 3.40 5.58
CA GLU A 158 -7.80 1.94 5.58
C GLU A 158 -8.82 1.36 6.56
N HIS A 159 -9.62 0.40 6.13
CA HIS A 159 -10.57 -0.32 6.96
C HIS A 159 -9.88 -1.46 7.71
N PHE A 160 -10.19 -1.63 9.00
CA PHE A 160 -9.57 -2.66 9.84
C PHE A 160 -9.92 -4.10 9.45
N LYS A 161 -10.96 -4.31 8.64
CA LYS A 161 -11.25 -5.63 8.09
C LYS A 161 -10.61 -5.76 6.70
N PRO A 162 -9.64 -6.68 6.53
CA PRO A 162 -9.11 -7.06 5.23
C PRO A 162 -10.22 -7.35 4.21
N ASP A 163 -9.98 -6.98 2.95
CA ASP A 163 -10.84 -7.21 1.76
C ASP A 163 -12.25 -6.64 1.77
N GLN A 164 -12.61 -5.98 2.86
CA GLN A 164 -13.92 -5.38 3.01
C GLN A 164 -13.82 -3.89 2.81
N ASP A 165 -13.91 -3.46 1.56
CA ASP A 165 -14.14 -2.05 1.23
C ASP A 165 -15.43 -1.56 1.88
N LEU A 166 -15.37 -0.35 2.44
CA LEU A 166 -16.50 0.30 3.08
C LEU A 166 -16.70 1.69 2.50
N ASP A 167 -17.81 1.86 1.80
CA ASP A 167 -18.26 3.18 1.37
C ASP A 167 -18.79 3.98 2.57
N VAL A 168 -18.29 5.21 2.74
CA VAL A 168 -18.55 6.06 3.90
C VAL A 168 -18.96 7.47 3.49
N ASN A 169 -19.85 8.07 4.28
CA ASN A 169 -20.18 9.49 4.16
C ASN A 169 -19.27 10.31 5.09
N ILE A 170 -18.14 10.77 4.55
CA ILE A 170 -17.13 11.57 5.27
C ILE A 170 -17.46 13.08 5.34
N VAL A 171 -18.49 13.52 4.60
CA VAL A 171 -18.94 14.93 4.55
C VAL A 171 -20.10 15.21 5.51
N LYS A 172 -20.58 14.20 6.24
CA LYS A 172 -21.74 14.30 7.12
C LYS A 172 -21.52 15.34 8.22
N ALA A 173 -22.38 16.35 8.28
CA ALA A 173 -22.38 17.31 9.37
C ALA A 173 -23.05 16.73 10.64
N LYS A 174 -22.65 17.24 11.81
CA LYS A 174 -23.34 16.96 13.08
C LYS A 174 -24.74 17.55 13.00
N GLN A 175 -25.78 16.75 13.21
CA GLN A 175 -27.13 17.29 13.35
C GLN A 175 -27.22 18.05 14.68
N LEU A 176 -27.49 19.35 14.59
CA LEU A 176 -27.77 20.18 15.76
C LEU A 176 -29.22 19.94 16.18
N THR A 177 -29.46 18.93 17.02
CA THR A 177 -30.73 18.86 17.74
C THR A 177 -30.70 19.96 18.80
N ASN A 178 -31.64 20.91 18.70
CA ASN A 178 -31.88 22.00 19.67
C ASN A 178 -32.36 21.47 21.03
N VAL A 179 -31.62 20.55 21.63
CA VAL A 179 -31.91 19.97 22.94
C VAL A 179 -30.77 20.36 23.85
N ARG A 180 -31.02 21.43 24.63
CA ARG A 180 -30.45 21.77 25.95
C ARG A 180 -29.25 20.92 26.41
N ALA A 181 -28.09 21.07 25.77
CA ALA A 181 -26.81 20.69 26.36
C ALA A 181 -26.11 21.97 26.81
N ALA A 182 -26.62 22.55 27.90
CA ALA A 182 -25.86 23.55 28.64
C ALA A 182 -24.56 22.87 29.13
N GLY A 183 -23.41 23.22 28.54
CA GLY A 183 -22.12 23.08 29.19
C GLY A 183 -21.14 22.00 28.72
N LYS A 184 -21.34 21.31 27.58
CA LYS A 184 -20.29 20.48 26.96
C LYS A 184 -20.36 20.50 25.44
N ASP A 185 -19.73 21.50 24.83
CA ASP A 185 -19.09 21.25 23.53
C ASP A 185 -17.88 20.35 23.82
N ASP A 186 -18.10 19.04 23.85
CA ASP A 186 -16.99 18.08 23.87
C ASP A 186 -16.18 18.32 22.59
N ALA A 187 -15.03 18.97 22.75
CA ALA A 187 -14.10 19.20 21.66
C ALA A 187 -13.75 17.84 21.06
N ILE A 188 -14.12 17.63 19.79
CA ILE A 188 -13.85 16.39 19.06
C ILE A 188 -12.34 16.24 18.96
N ARG A 189 -11.78 15.28 19.71
CA ARG A 189 -10.37 14.89 19.60
C ARG A 189 -10.27 13.82 18.54
N LEU A 190 -9.41 14.07 17.55
CA LEU A 190 -9.14 13.16 16.44
C LEU A 190 -7.75 12.57 16.60
N ALA A 191 -7.60 11.32 16.20
CA ALA A 191 -6.31 10.72 15.99
C ALA A 191 -5.57 11.44 14.84
N THR A 192 -4.24 11.46 14.92
CA THR A 192 -3.43 12.00 13.82
C THR A 192 -3.62 11.13 12.58
N PRO A 193 -4.01 11.71 11.42
CA PRO A 193 -4.21 10.92 10.21
C PRO A 193 -2.88 10.40 9.67
N ARG A 194 -2.92 9.20 9.09
CA ARG A 194 -1.77 8.61 8.38
C ARG A 194 -1.61 9.30 7.03
N ILE A 195 -0.63 10.19 6.92
CA ILE A 195 -0.37 10.90 5.67
C ILE A 195 0.17 9.94 4.61
N VAL A 196 -0.49 9.93 3.46
CA VAL A 196 -0.10 9.11 2.31
C VAL A 196 1.00 9.83 1.53
N THR A 197 2.22 9.27 1.56
CA THR A 197 3.33 9.68 0.69
C THR A 197 3.25 8.94 -0.65
N LEU A 198 4.01 9.37 -1.66
CA LEU A 198 4.01 8.69 -2.97
C LEU A 198 4.52 7.24 -2.84
N GLU A 199 5.58 7.04 -2.07
CA GLU A 199 6.17 5.72 -1.84
C GLU A 199 5.18 4.79 -1.11
N ASN A 200 4.54 5.30 -0.06
CA ASN A 200 3.51 4.54 0.66
C ASN A 200 2.31 4.28 -0.24
N ALA A 201 1.90 5.24 -1.07
CA ALA A 201 0.80 5.05 -2.02
C ALA A 201 1.11 3.96 -3.04
N LEU A 202 2.32 3.93 -3.61
CA LEU A 202 2.76 2.90 -4.57
C LEU A 202 2.79 1.50 -3.95
N SER A 203 3.10 1.40 -2.66
CA SER A 203 3.04 0.13 -1.91
C SER A 203 1.62 -0.30 -1.53
N TYR A 204 0.72 0.67 -1.38
CA TYR A 204 -0.63 0.46 -0.84
C TYR A 204 -1.67 0.23 -1.94
N VAL A 205 -1.57 0.94 -3.06
CA VAL A 205 -2.59 0.96 -4.11
C VAL A 205 -2.92 -0.44 -4.61
N GLN A 206 -4.21 -0.76 -4.67
CA GLN A 206 -4.71 -2.04 -5.18
C GLN A 206 -4.97 -2.00 -6.69
N ASN A 207 -5.19 -3.17 -7.30
CA ASN A 207 -5.47 -3.31 -8.73
C ASN A 207 -6.70 -2.52 -9.22
N ASP A 208 -7.72 -2.38 -8.37
CA ASP A 208 -8.92 -1.59 -8.68
C ASP A 208 -8.81 -0.13 -8.22
N GLU A 209 -7.60 0.32 -7.86
CA GLU A 209 -7.27 1.64 -7.36
C GLU A 209 -6.24 2.36 -8.22
N MET A 210 -6.18 3.68 -8.03
CA MET A 210 -5.22 4.56 -8.68
C MET A 210 -4.73 5.63 -7.70
N ILE A 211 -3.50 6.06 -7.91
CA ILE A 211 -2.89 7.18 -7.21
C ILE A 211 -3.03 8.42 -8.09
N GLU A 212 -3.77 9.41 -7.61
CA GLU A 212 -3.81 10.74 -8.22
C GLU A 212 -2.67 11.57 -7.68
N ILE A 213 -1.83 12.06 -8.59
CA ILE A 213 -0.67 12.88 -8.27
C ILE A 213 -0.89 14.25 -8.89
N THR A 214 -0.93 15.27 -8.03
CA THR A 214 -0.88 16.68 -8.42
C THR A 214 0.33 17.35 -7.76
N PRO A 215 0.72 18.56 -8.17
CA PRO A 215 1.84 19.26 -7.55
C PRO A 215 1.68 19.38 -6.03
N GLN A 216 0.45 19.60 -5.56
CA GLN A 216 0.14 19.84 -4.15
C GLN A 216 -0.34 18.60 -3.41
N ASN A 217 -0.97 17.63 -4.09
CA ASN A 217 -1.66 16.53 -3.43
C ASN A 217 -1.26 15.17 -3.99
N ILE A 218 -1.26 14.17 -3.11
CA ILE A 218 -1.23 12.76 -3.48
C ILE A 218 -2.48 12.16 -2.85
N ARG A 219 -3.32 11.53 -3.67
CA ARG A 219 -4.59 10.94 -3.22
C ARG A 219 -4.72 9.53 -3.77
N LEU A 220 -5.47 8.72 -3.05
CA LEU A 220 -5.87 7.38 -3.49
C LEU A 220 -7.34 7.44 -3.90
N ARG A 221 -7.70 6.67 -4.92
CA ARG A 221 -9.08 6.52 -5.39
C ARG A 221 -9.31 5.16 -5.99
N LYS A 222 -10.57 4.74 -6.06
CA LYS A 222 -10.96 3.62 -6.91
C LYS A 222 -10.86 4.03 -8.39
N ARG A 223 -10.54 3.06 -9.25
CA ARG A 223 -10.55 3.22 -10.71
C ARG A 223 -11.96 3.60 -11.17
N GLU A 224 -12.95 2.82 -10.71
CA GLU A 224 -14.37 3.13 -10.86
C GLU A 224 -14.89 3.93 -9.67
N LEU A 225 -15.38 5.14 -9.93
CA LEU A 225 -15.84 6.07 -8.89
C LEU A 225 -17.24 5.75 -8.40
N GLN A 226 -18.09 5.21 -9.26
CA GLN A 226 -19.49 4.96 -8.95
C GLN A 226 -19.62 3.66 -8.16
N MET A 227 -20.18 3.78 -6.94
CA MET A 227 -20.43 2.63 -6.06
C MET A 227 -21.21 1.50 -6.75
N GLY A 228 -22.23 1.85 -7.55
CA GLY A 228 -23.06 0.86 -8.25
C GLY A 228 -22.27 0.02 -9.26
N LEU A 229 -21.34 0.65 -9.99
CA LEU A 229 -20.49 -0.03 -10.97
C LEU A 229 -19.40 -0.86 -10.29
N ARG A 230 -18.76 -0.34 -9.23
CA ARG A 230 -17.77 -1.10 -8.44
C ARG A 230 -18.29 -2.45 -7.94
N ARG A 231 -19.52 -2.46 -7.40
CA ARG A 231 -20.13 -3.69 -6.87
C ARG A 231 -20.42 -4.72 -7.96
N ARG A 232 -20.62 -4.29 -9.19
CA ARG A 232 -20.78 -5.18 -10.35
C ARG A 232 -19.45 -5.79 -10.77
N ASP A 233 -18.39 -4.99 -10.76
CA ASP A 233 -17.08 -5.37 -11.32
C ASP A 233 -16.23 -6.22 -10.35
N LYS A 234 -16.57 -6.26 -9.05
CA LYS A 234 -15.86 -7.03 -8.00
C LYS A 234 -15.91 -8.57 -8.15
N LYS A 235 -16.35 -9.09 -9.30
CA LYS A 235 -16.50 -10.53 -9.61
C LYS A 235 -15.39 -11.12 -10.49
N GLN A 236 -14.43 -10.33 -10.95
CA GLN A 236 -13.29 -10.80 -11.75
C GLN A 236 -12.02 -10.78 -10.88
N GLY A 237 -11.20 -11.82 -11.02
CA GLY A 237 -10.01 -12.08 -10.21
C GLY A 237 -8.95 -10.97 -10.30
N LYS A 238 -7.95 -11.05 -9.42
CA LYS A 238 -6.87 -10.06 -9.31
C LYS A 238 -5.56 -10.66 -9.86
N ALA A 239 -5.15 -10.28 -11.07
CA ALA A 239 -3.78 -10.51 -11.52
C ALA A 239 -2.82 -9.43 -11.01
N TYR A 240 -1.66 -9.82 -10.45
CA TYR A 240 -0.63 -8.92 -9.93
C TYR A 240 0.53 -8.65 -10.91
N TYR A 241 0.35 -9.03 -12.17
CA TYR A 241 1.41 -8.97 -13.16
C TYR A 241 0.85 -8.88 -14.58
N LYS A 242 1.70 -8.51 -15.54
CA LYS A 242 1.39 -8.54 -16.97
C LYS A 242 2.35 -9.49 -17.67
N ILE A 243 1.88 -10.23 -18.66
CA ILE A 243 2.75 -11.06 -19.51
C ILE A 243 3.19 -10.22 -20.71
N GLU A 244 4.49 -10.22 -21.00
CA GLU A 244 5.06 -9.54 -22.17
C GLU A 244 4.37 -10.05 -23.47
N GLY A 245 3.76 -9.14 -24.23
CA GLY A 245 3.07 -9.45 -25.49
C GLY A 245 1.55 -9.61 -25.40
N GLU A 246 0.95 -9.59 -24.21
CA GLU A 246 -0.51 -9.64 -24.03
C GLU A 246 -1.05 -8.26 -23.55
N GLU A 247 -2.01 -7.68 -24.27
CA GLU A 247 -2.75 -6.49 -23.80
C GLU A 247 -3.79 -6.91 -22.76
N GLY A 248 -3.38 -7.07 -21.50
CA GLY A 248 -4.31 -7.39 -20.41
C GLY A 248 -3.66 -7.91 -19.14
N THR A 249 -4.42 -7.89 -18.05
CA THR A 249 -4.15 -8.64 -16.82
C THR A 249 -4.58 -10.08 -17.03
N VAL A 250 -3.69 -11.05 -16.79
CA VAL A 250 -3.96 -12.49 -16.95
C VAL A 250 -4.18 -13.08 -15.56
N ASP A 251 -5.40 -13.54 -15.28
CA ASP A 251 -5.70 -14.28 -14.05
C ASP A 251 -5.10 -15.70 -14.15
N ILE A 252 -4.32 -16.14 -13.15
CA ILE A 252 -3.89 -17.55 -13.01
C ILE A 252 -4.93 -18.29 -12.17
N ASP A 253 -6.17 -18.30 -12.62
CA ASP A 253 -7.13 -19.31 -12.19
C ASP A 253 -7.49 -20.15 -13.43
N ASP A 254 -6.49 -20.78 -14.04
CA ASP A 254 -6.58 -21.99 -14.88
C ASP A 254 -5.19 -22.53 -15.25
#